data_AF-A0A4S8HGT3-F1
#
_entry.id   AF-A0A4S8HGT3-F1
#
_cell.length_a   1.000
_cell.length_b   1.000
_cell.length_c   1.000
_cell.angle_alpha   90.00
_cell.angle_beta   90.00
_cell.angle_gamma   90.00
#
_symmetry.space_group_name_H-M   'P 1'
#
loop_
_entity.id
_entity.type
_entity.pdbx_description
1 polymer ?
#
loop_
_entity_poly.entity_id
_entity_poly.type
_entity_poly.pdbx_seq_one_letter_code
_entity_poly.pdbx_strand_id
1 'polypeptide(L)'
;MKLSVFLLFSFICYQSFAQSDTIKRNAVFKSFEEFKTNTPSIHPVNIFLEQTAEDKYSLMYQTDSTGNTEKYKGQIWGFADSNDVYIKYQGHYARFMAIGSICVFKYFQESKTQWSVSAPGFAPVRYKTKEAERSFILDKEGNITTLKASAVKKLIADDPELLAEYNQEPAYNQDRDKLTYIRKYNDRNKKQ
;
A
#
# COMPACT_ATOMS: atom_id res chain seq x y z
N MET A 1 -50.14 -30.05 -14.86
CA MET A 1 -49.27 -29.24 -15.74
C MET A 1 -49.13 -27.84 -15.17
N LYS A 2 -48.01 -27.53 -14.52
CA LYS A 2 -47.28 -26.25 -14.63
C LYS A 2 -46.02 -26.38 -13.77
N LEU A 3 -44.93 -26.49 -14.51
CA LEU A 3 -43.56 -26.63 -14.07
C LEU A 3 -43.08 -25.25 -13.61
N SER A 4 -42.87 -25.04 -12.31
CA SER A 4 -42.24 -23.82 -11.79
C SER A 4 -40.78 -24.14 -11.49
N VAL A 5 -39.95 -24.03 -12.54
CA VAL A 5 -38.51 -23.90 -12.42
C VAL A 5 -38.26 -22.48 -11.95
N PHE A 6 -37.85 -22.28 -10.70
CA PHE A 6 -37.23 -21.04 -10.27
C PHE A 6 -35.73 -21.25 -10.17
N LEU A 7 -35.05 -20.58 -11.10
CA LEU A 7 -33.62 -20.59 -11.33
C LEU A 7 -32.84 -20.24 -10.05
N LEU A 8 -31.89 -21.10 -9.72
CA LEU A 8 -30.76 -20.81 -8.84
C LEU A 8 -30.00 -19.60 -9.43
N PHE A 9 -30.16 -18.41 -8.85
CA PHE A 9 -29.18 -17.35 -9.02
C PHE A 9 -28.04 -17.60 -8.03
N SER A 10 -27.14 -18.51 -8.42
CA SER A 10 -25.82 -18.59 -7.80
C SER A 10 -25.06 -17.31 -8.13
N PHE A 11 -25.21 -16.32 -7.25
CA PHE A 11 -24.37 -15.13 -7.20
C PHE A 11 -22.99 -15.57 -6.71
N ILE A 12 -22.23 -16.25 -7.58
CA ILE A 12 -20.79 -16.40 -7.42
C ILE A 12 -20.22 -15.02 -7.77
N CYS A 13 -20.27 -14.11 -6.79
CA CYS A 13 -19.38 -12.96 -6.80
C CYS A 13 -17.96 -13.53 -6.77
N TYR A 14 -17.37 -13.71 -7.95
CA TYR A 14 -15.92 -13.76 -8.09
C TYR A 14 -15.41 -12.46 -7.48
N GLN A 15 -14.98 -12.55 -6.22
CA GLN A 15 -14.18 -11.55 -5.53
C GLN A 15 -12.86 -11.45 -6.29
N SER A 16 -12.94 -10.75 -7.42
CA SER A 16 -11.85 -10.53 -8.35
C SER A 16 -11.00 -9.45 -7.71
N PHE A 17 -10.10 -9.86 -6.82
CA PHE A 17 -8.89 -9.08 -6.63
C PHE A 17 -8.11 -9.25 -7.93
N ALA A 18 -8.28 -8.30 -8.84
CA ALA A 18 -7.70 -8.28 -10.16
C ALA A 18 -7.24 -6.85 -10.41
N GLN A 19 -6.15 -6.46 -9.75
CA GLN A 19 -5.43 -5.28 -10.18
C GLN A 19 -4.97 -5.57 -11.60
N SER A 20 -5.60 -4.93 -12.58
CA SER A 20 -5.16 -4.95 -13.98
C SER A 20 -3.65 -4.71 -14.01
N ASP A 21 -2.94 -5.35 -14.93
CA ASP A 21 -1.47 -5.34 -15.02
C ASP A 21 -0.80 -3.96 -15.03
N THR A 22 -1.58 -2.87 -15.16
CA THR A 22 -1.08 -1.51 -14.94
C THR A 22 -2.10 -0.63 -14.22
N ILE A 23 -1.75 -0.16 -13.02
CA ILE A 23 -2.50 0.89 -12.30
C ILE A 23 -2.56 2.15 -13.18
N LYS A 24 -3.75 2.76 -13.31
CA LYS A 24 -3.91 4.01 -14.07
C LYS A 24 -3.04 5.10 -13.46
N ARG A 25 -2.29 5.78 -14.33
CA ARG A 25 -1.38 6.87 -13.96
C ARG A 25 -2.11 8.21 -13.93
N ASN A 26 -1.52 9.16 -13.20
CA ASN A 26 -2.10 10.47 -12.95
C ASN A 26 -3.56 10.34 -12.49
N ALA A 27 -3.74 9.68 -11.35
CA ALA A 27 -5.03 9.23 -10.86
C ALA A 27 -5.15 9.40 -9.35
N VAL A 28 -6.33 9.77 -8.86
CA VAL A 28 -6.66 9.77 -7.42
C VAL A 28 -7.71 8.71 -7.13
N PHE A 29 -7.39 7.84 -6.18
CA PHE A 29 -8.29 6.83 -5.63
C PHE A 29 -8.86 7.36 -4.31
N LYS A 30 -10.19 7.51 -4.24
CA LYS A 30 -10.88 7.97 -3.02
C LYS A 30 -11.16 6.84 -2.04
N SER A 31 -11.12 5.59 -2.49
CA SER A 31 -11.36 4.40 -1.69
C SER A 31 -10.44 3.24 -2.08
N PHE A 32 -10.34 2.25 -1.19
CA PHE A 32 -9.66 0.99 -1.48
C PHE A 32 -10.30 0.24 -2.65
N GLU A 33 -11.63 0.30 -2.76
CA GLU A 33 -12.35 -0.37 -3.86
C GLU A 33 -11.95 0.23 -5.21
N GLU A 34 -11.88 1.55 -5.33
CA GLU A 34 -11.41 2.20 -6.58
C GLU A 34 -10.00 1.77 -6.96
N PHE A 35 -9.12 1.58 -5.98
CA PHE A 35 -7.76 1.09 -6.21
C PHE A 35 -7.75 -0.37 -6.63
N LYS A 36 -8.54 -1.22 -5.96
CA LYS A 36 -8.67 -2.65 -6.25
C LYS A 36 -9.23 -2.90 -7.66
N THR A 37 -10.20 -2.11 -8.10
CA THR A 37 -10.81 -2.21 -9.44
C THR A 37 -10.13 -1.35 -10.49
N ASN A 38 -9.09 -0.58 -10.11
CA ASN A 38 -8.40 0.38 -10.97
C ASN A 38 -9.35 1.38 -11.67
N THR A 39 -10.39 1.81 -10.95
CA THR A 39 -11.38 2.81 -11.38
C THR A 39 -11.27 4.07 -10.52
N PRO A 40 -10.22 4.88 -10.70
CA PRO A 40 -10.04 6.09 -9.92
C PRO A 40 -11.14 7.12 -10.21
N SER A 41 -11.48 7.89 -9.18
CA SER A 41 -12.46 8.97 -9.25
C SER A 41 -12.00 10.21 -10.01
N ILE A 42 -10.68 10.49 -10.04
CA ILE A 42 -10.12 11.75 -10.59
C ILE A 42 -8.92 11.43 -11.48
N HIS A 43 -8.83 12.12 -12.62
CA HIS A 43 -7.79 11.97 -13.64
C HIS A 43 -7.17 13.33 -14.00
N PRO A 44 -6.28 13.88 -13.16
CA PRO A 44 -5.55 15.08 -13.53
C PRO A 44 -4.60 14.84 -14.71
N VAL A 45 -4.19 15.93 -15.36
CA VAL A 45 -3.11 15.92 -16.36
C VAL A 45 -1.78 15.53 -15.69
N ASN A 46 -1.53 16.10 -14.51
CA ASN A 46 -0.35 15.83 -13.71
C ASN A 46 -0.69 15.85 -12.22
N ILE A 47 0.02 15.06 -11.43
CA ILE A 47 -0.16 14.97 -9.98
C ILE A 47 1.18 14.70 -9.31
N PHE A 48 1.44 15.36 -8.19
CA PHE A 48 2.70 15.21 -7.46
C PHE A 48 2.53 15.63 -6.00
N LEU A 49 3.51 15.25 -5.17
CA LEU A 49 3.59 15.70 -3.79
C LEU A 49 4.44 16.95 -3.69
N GLU A 50 3.89 17.96 -3.02
CA GLU A 50 4.62 19.18 -2.65
C GLU A 50 4.85 19.21 -1.14
N GLN A 51 6.08 19.48 -0.72
CA GLN A 51 6.39 19.66 0.69
C GLN A 51 5.86 21.02 1.16
N THR A 52 5.02 21.01 2.19
CA THR A 52 4.34 22.22 2.71
C THR A 52 4.79 22.63 4.10
N ALA A 53 5.38 21.72 4.87
CA ALA A 53 6.06 21.98 6.14
C ALA A 53 7.09 20.86 6.40
N GLU A 54 7.81 20.96 7.52
CA GLU A 54 8.64 19.86 8.02
C GLU A 54 7.78 18.58 8.11
N ASP A 55 8.20 17.56 7.37
CA ASP A 55 7.57 16.22 7.30
C ASP A 55 6.09 16.18 6.82
N LYS A 56 5.60 17.24 6.16
CA LYS A 56 4.23 17.30 5.63
C LYS A 56 4.16 17.57 4.14
N TYR A 57 3.50 16.67 3.43
CA TYR A 57 3.27 16.75 1.99
C TYR A 57 1.80 16.97 1.66
N SER A 58 1.54 17.85 0.71
CA SER A 58 0.21 18.04 0.11
C SER A 58 0.20 17.48 -1.30
N LEU A 59 -0.94 16.91 -1.69
CA LEU A 59 -1.16 16.43 -3.06
C LEU A 59 -1.54 17.62 -3.93
N MET A 60 -0.72 17.88 -4.95
CA MET A 60 -0.96 18.92 -5.95
C MET A 60 -1.35 18.27 -7.26
N TYR A 61 -2.25 18.90 -8.01
CA TYR A 61 -2.73 18.39 -9.30
C TYR A 61 -2.93 19.52 -10.31
N GLN A 62 -2.85 19.16 -11.59
CA GLN A 62 -3.15 20.02 -12.73
C GLN A 62 -4.37 19.45 -13.46
N THR A 63 -5.40 20.26 -13.67
CA THR A 63 -6.63 19.85 -14.37
C THR A 63 -6.55 20.07 -15.88
N ASP A 64 -5.67 20.96 -16.33
CA ASP A 64 -5.52 21.33 -17.72
C ASP A 64 -4.05 21.47 -18.12
N SER A 65 -3.82 21.80 -19.40
CA SER A 65 -2.48 21.97 -19.98
C SER A 65 -1.88 23.36 -19.75
N THR A 66 -2.53 24.25 -18.99
CA THR A 66 -2.01 25.60 -18.71
C THR A 66 -0.85 25.58 -17.72
N GLY A 67 -0.67 24.47 -17.00
CA GLY A 67 0.37 24.30 -16.00
C GLY A 67 0.01 24.82 -14.61
N ASN A 68 -1.19 25.39 -14.44
CA ASN A 68 -1.67 25.83 -13.13
C ASN A 68 -1.86 24.64 -12.18
N THR A 69 -1.24 24.72 -11.01
CA THR A 69 -1.29 23.67 -9.99
C THR A 69 -2.24 24.07 -8.87
N GLU A 70 -3.06 23.12 -8.44
CA GLU A 70 -3.96 23.29 -7.31
C GLU A 70 -3.69 22.26 -6.24
N LYS A 71 -3.90 22.63 -4.98
CA LYS A 71 -3.91 21.68 -3.88
C LYS A 71 -5.21 20.88 -3.90
N TYR A 72 -5.10 19.55 -3.97
CA TYR A 72 -6.26 18.69 -3.84
C TYR A 72 -6.79 18.70 -2.39
N LYS A 73 -8.08 19.00 -2.23
CA LYS A 73 -8.74 19.14 -0.92
C LYS A 73 -9.73 18.02 -0.58
N GLY A 74 -10.00 17.13 -1.54
CA GLY A 74 -10.96 16.04 -1.35
C GLY A 74 -10.42 14.90 -0.50
N GLN A 75 -11.26 13.88 -0.29
CA GLN A 75 -10.83 12.60 0.28
C GLN A 75 -9.84 11.92 -0.66
N ILE A 76 -8.77 11.36 -0.07
CA ILE A 76 -7.74 10.60 -0.76
C ILE A 76 -7.50 9.33 0.05
N TRP A 77 -7.70 8.18 -0.58
CA TRP A 77 -7.22 6.90 -0.07
C TRP A 77 -5.81 6.61 -0.60
N GLY A 78 -5.57 6.91 -1.88
CA GLY A 78 -4.27 6.79 -2.53
C GLY A 78 -4.25 7.55 -3.85
N PHE A 79 -3.09 7.65 -4.46
CA PHE A 79 -2.95 8.26 -5.79
C PHE A 79 -1.82 7.60 -6.56
N ALA A 80 -1.85 7.72 -7.88
CA ALA A 80 -0.75 7.34 -8.76
C ALA A 80 -0.31 8.58 -9.54
N ASP A 81 0.98 8.89 -9.50
CA ASP A 81 1.57 9.86 -10.42
C ASP A 81 2.04 9.17 -11.70
N SER A 82 2.90 9.82 -12.46
CA SER A 82 3.44 9.29 -13.72
C SER A 82 4.34 8.05 -13.49
N ASN A 83 4.96 7.92 -12.32
CA ASN A 83 5.98 6.91 -12.02
C ASN A 83 5.50 5.89 -10.99
N ASP A 84 4.87 6.37 -9.92
CA ASP A 84 4.68 5.67 -8.67
C ASP A 84 3.23 5.69 -8.19
N VAL A 85 2.94 4.80 -7.25
CA VAL A 85 1.64 4.68 -6.61
C VAL A 85 1.82 4.79 -5.11
N TYR A 86 0.93 5.54 -4.49
CA TYR A 86 1.00 5.92 -3.09
C TYR A 86 -0.32 5.62 -2.38
N ILE A 87 -0.21 5.21 -1.12
CA ILE A 87 -1.31 5.08 -0.18
C ILE A 87 -1.24 6.21 0.85
N LYS A 88 -2.40 6.76 1.21
CA LYS A 88 -2.51 7.66 2.35
C LYS A 88 -2.64 6.81 3.62
N TYR A 89 -1.60 6.81 4.45
CA TYR A 89 -1.54 6.05 5.69
C TYR A 89 -1.10 6.95 6.84
N GLN A 90 -1.87 6.96 7.93
CA GLN A 90 -1.61 7.79 9.12
C GLN A 90 -1.38 9.29 8.81
N GLY A 91 -2.03 9.82 7.78
CA GLY A 91 -1.90 11.23 7.38
C GLY A 91 -0.76 11.54 6.40
N HIS A 92 0.09 10.56 6.08
CA HIS A 92 1.20 10.69 5.14
C HIS A 92 0.97 9.84 3.88
N TYR A 93 1.75 10.12 2.84
CA TYR A 93 1.74 9.33 1.61
C TYR A 93 2.93 8.37 1.60
N ALA A 94 2.64 7.08 1.58
CA ALA A 94 3.63 6.02 1.51
C ALA A 94 3.64 5.40 0.11
N ARG A 95 4.82 5.26 -0.48
CA ARG A 95 4.98 4.61 -1.80
C ARG A 95 4.81 3.10 -1.67
N PHE A 96 4.08 2.50 -2.61
CA PHE A 96 4.04 1.05 -2.77
C PHE A 96 5.36 0.54 -3.35
N MET A 97 5.92 -0.48 -2.70
CA MET A 97 7.12 -1.21 -3.11
C MET A 97 6.79 -2.45 -3.95
N ALA A 98 5.57 -2.98 -3.81
CA ALA A 98 5.00 -4.04 -4.62
C ALA A 98 3.48 -3.85 -4.71
N ILE A 99 2.94 -4.11 -5.88
CA ILE A 99 1.51 -4.05 -6.21
C ILE A 99 1.16 -5.36 -6.92
N GLY A 100 -0.01 -5.90 -6.62
CA GLY A 100 -0.48 -7.22 -7.03
C GLY A 100 -1.44 -7.75 -5.97
N SER A 101 -1.71 -9.07 -5.99
CA SER A 101 -2.57 -9.76 -5.02
C SER A 101 -2.23 -9.43 -3.56
N ILE A 102 -0.95 -9.16 -3.30
CA ILE A 102 -0.45 -8.62 -2.04
C ILE A 102 0.25 -7.29 -2.35
N CYS A 103 -0.20 -6.21 -1.72
CA CYS A 103 0.45 -4.91 -1.84
C CYS A 103 1.40 -4.69 -0.66
N VAL A 104 2.54 -4.05 -0.90
CA VAL A 104 3.54 -3.72 0.14
C VAL A 104 3.92 -2.27 0.04
N PHE A 105 3.96 -1.55 1.16
CA PHE A 105 4.45 -0.18 1.24
C PHE A 105 5.37 0.01 2.44
N LYS A 106 6.18 1.08 2.41
CA LYS A 106 7.05 1.48 3.53
C LYS A 106 6.55 2.78 4.15
N TYR A 107 6.56 2.83 5.48
CA TYR A 107 6.17 4.01 6.23
C TYR A 107 7.13 4.23 7.40
N PHE A 108 7.57 5.48 7.56
CA PHE A 108 8.34 5.91 8.72
C PHE A 108 7.41 6.05 9.91
N GLN A 109 7.54 5.13 10.86
CA GLN A 109 6.78 5.23 12.09
C GLN A 109 7.55 6.14 13.05
N GLU A 110 6.93 7.25 13.44
CA GLU A 110 7.42 8.09 14.53
C GLU A 110 7.61 7.22 15.78
N SER A 111 8.83 7.16 16.30
CA SER A 111 9.07 6.52 17.59
C SER A 111 8.82 7.53 18.71
N LYS A 112 8.39 7.04 19.87
CA LYS A 112 8.01 7.88 21.02
C LYS A 112 9.15 8.84 21.33
N THR A 113 8.82 10.14 21.47
CA THR A 113 9.74 11.12 22.05
C THR A 113 10.14 10.62 23.44
N GLN A 114 11.44 10.43 23.66
CA GLN A 114 11.94 10.03 24.96
C GLN A 114 12.56 11.25 25.65
N TRP A 115 12.21 11.45 26.91
CA TRP A 115 12.85 12.45 27.77
C TRP A 115 14.08 11.79 28.40
N SER A 116 15.25 12.41 28.25
CA SER A 116 16.38 12.08 29.12
C SER A 116 16.33 12.99 30.34
N VAL A 117 16.46 12.37 31.51
CA VAL A 117 16.75 13.08 32.75
C VAL A 117 18.24 13.39 32.71
N SER A 118 18.58 14.64 32.45
CA SER A 118 19.95 15.13 32.58
C SER A 118 20.32 15.24 34.07
N ALA A 119 21.62 15.15 34.37
CA ALA A 119 22.15 15.22 35.73
C ALA A 119 21.66 16.48 36.49
N PRO A 120 21.63 16.46 37.84
CA PRO A 120 21.13 17.59 38.63
C PRO A 120 21.80 18.90 38.22
N GLY A 121 21.00 19.89 37.79
CA GLY A 121 21.49 21.20 37.35
C GLY A 121 21.42 21.46 35.83
N PHE A 122 21.06 20.46 35.02
CA PHE A 122 20.85 20.63 33.57
C PHE A 122 19.37 20.55 33.18
N ALA A 123 18.95 21.33 32.19
CA ALA A 123 17.61 21.25 31.62
C ALA A 123 17.42 19.90 30.90
N PRO A 124 16.22 19.29 30.96
CA PRO A 124 15.95 18.05 30.25
C PRO A 124 16.08 18.27 28.74
N VAL A 125 16.87 17.42 28.08
CA VAL A 125 17.04 17.45 26.63
C VAL A 125 16.02 16.53 25.98
N ARG A 126 15.21 17.09 25.09
CA ARG A 126 14.25 16.35 24.26
C ARG A 126 14.97 15.87 23.01
N TYR A 127 15.18 14.57 22.85
CA TYR A 127 15.58 14.01 21.56
C TYR A 127 14.37 13.34 20.89
N LYS A 128 14.16 13.64 19.60
CA LYS A 128 13.29 12.85 18.74
C LYS A 128 13.99 11.50 18.54
N THR A 129 13.41 10.42 19.07
CA THR A 129 13.93 9.07 18.87
C THR A 129 13.82 8.70 17.38
N LYS A 130 14.76 7.90 16.87
CA LYS A 130 14.87 7.53 15.45
C LYS A 130 13.53 7.05 14.87
N GLU A 131 13.12 7.63 13.74
CA GLU A 131 12.04 7.05 12.93
C GLU A 131 12.47 5.66 12.46
N ALA A 132 11.64 4.67 12.74
CA ALA A 132 11.89 3.32 12.26
C ALA A 132 11.08 3.12 10.98
N GLU A 133 11.77 3.02 9.85
CA GLU A 133 11.13 2.61 8.60
C GLU A 133 10.59 1.19 8.77
N ARG A 134 9.28 1.03 8.59
CA ARG A 134 8.61 -0.27 8.65
C ARG A 134 7.90 -0.55 7.34
N SER A 135 7.95 -1.82 6.93
CA SER A 135 7.19 -2.30 5.78
C SER A 135 5.86 -2.88 6.25
N PHE A 136 4.81 -2.60 5.49
CA PHE A 136 3.45 -3.03 5.74
C PHE A 136 2.88 -3.76 4.52
N ILE A 137 2.00 -4.71 4.79
CA ILE A 137 1.20 -5.43 3.81
C ILE A 137 -0.19 -4.83 3.79
N LEU A 138 -0.76 -4.65 2.60
CA LEU A 138 -2.17 -4.43 2.36
C LEU A 138 -2.73 -5.69 1.68
N ASP A 139 -3.68 -6.36 2.34
CA ASP A 139 -4.33 -7.56 1.81
C ASP A 139 -5.53 -7.22 0.90
N LYS A 140 -6.18 -8.26 0.36
CA LYS A 140 -7.30 -8.14 -0.59
C LYS A 140 -8.59 -7.62 0.04
N GLU A 141 -8.72 -7.72 1.36
CA GLU A 141 -9.81 -7.19 2.17
C GLU A 141 -9.58 -5.73 2.58
N GLY A 142 -8.36 -5.21 2.42
CA GLY A 142 -7.97 -3.86 2.76
C GLY A 142 -7.36 -3.72 4.16
N ASN A 143 -7.05 -4.84 4.83
CA ASN A 143 -6.38 -4.81 6.12
C ASN A 143 -4.89 -4.53 5.95
N ILE A 144 -4.37 -3.73 6.88
CA ILE A 144 -2.96 -3.35 6.91
C ILE A 144 -2.28 -4.06 8.07
N THR A 145 -1.23 -4.83 7.76
CA THR A 145 -0.44 -5.56 8.76
C THR A 145 1.05 -5.34 8.56
N THR A 146 1.86 -5.54 9.61
CA THR A 146 3.32 -5.39 9.48
C THR A 146 3.91 -6.55 8.67
N LEU A 147 4.81 -6.24 7.75
CA LEU A 147 5.55 -7.23 6.97
C LEU A 147 6.58 -7.96 7.86
N LYS A 148 6.19 -9.16 8.32
CA LYS A 148 7.05 -10.10 9.06
C LYS A 148 7.27 -11.36 8.23
N ALA A 149 8.36 -12.09 8.46
CA ALA A 149 8.62 -13.37 7.79
C ALA A 149 7.46 -14.37 7.97
N SER A 150 6.90 -14.43 9.19
CA SER A 150 5.72 -15.26 9.47
C SER A 150 4.46 -14.83 8.72
N ALA A 151 4.31 -13.55 8.38
CA ALA A 151 3.20 -13.06 7.56
C ALA A 151 3.39 -13.50 6.10
N VAL A 152 4.60 -13.37 5.56
CA VAL A 152 4.93 -13.85 4.20
C VAL A 152 4.61 -15.33 4.05
N LYS A 153 5.07 -16.18 4.98
CA LYS A 153 4.80 -17.62 4.96
C LYS A 153 3.31 -17.96 4.89
N LYS A 154 2.47 -17.21 5.61
CA LYS A 154 1.00 -17.40 5.60
C LYS A 154 0.39 -16.98 4.27
N LEU A 155 0.89 -15.88 3.70
CA LEU A 155 0.36 -15.30 2.47
C LEU A 155 0.68 -16.13 1.22
N ILE A 156 1.84 -16.80 1.19
CA ILE A 156 2.25 -17.66 0.07
C ILE A 156 1.86 -19.13 0.25
N ALA A 157 1.07 -19.46 1.28
CA ALA A 157 0.83 -20.84 1.70
C ALA A 157 0.04 -21.66 0.67
N ASP A 158 -0.68 -21.00 -0.23
CA ASP A 158 -1.44 -21.56 -1.33
C ASP A 158 -0.60 -21.79 -2.60
N ASP A 159 0.68 -21.40 -2.61
CA ASP A 159 1.67 -21.76 -3.63
C ASP A 159 2.69 -22.74 -3.03
N PRO A 160 2.47 -24.08 -3.16
CA PRO A 160 3.32 -25.08 -2.54
C PRO A 160 4.78 -25.04 -2.99
N GLU A 161 5.04 -24.64 -4.24
CA GLU A 161 6.39 -24.57 -4.80
C GLU A 161 7.16 -23.39 -4.19
N LEU A 162 6.53 -22.21 -4.17
CA LEU A 162 7.13 -21.01 -3.57
C LEU A 162 7.29 -21.17 -2.05
N LEU A 163 6.33 -21.83 -1.40
CA LEU A 163 6.40 -22.13 0.03
C LEU A 163 7.54 -23.10 0.33
N ALA A 164 7.77 -24.12 -0.51
CA ALA A 164 8.89 -25.05 -0.36
C ALA A 164 10.23 -24.31 -0.51
N GLU A 165 10.35 -23.45 -1.53
CA GLU A 165 11.52 -22.57 -1.73
C GLU A 165 11.77 -21.69 -0.48
N TYR A 166 10.73 -21.01 0.01
CA TYR A 166 10.82 -20.16 1.20
C TYR A 166 11.25 -20.93 2.46
N ASN A 167 10.76 -22.16 2.64
CA ASN A 167 11.07 -22.97 3.83
C ASN A 167 12.51 -23.52 3.83
N GLN A 168 13.16 -23.60 2.67
CA GLN A 168 14.57 -24.00 2.57
C GLN A 168 15.53 -22.88 2.96
N GLU A 169 15.07 -21.63 2.91
CA GLU A 169 15.88 -20.46 3.29
C GLU A 169 16.12 -20.40 4.80
N PRO A 170 17.34 -20.04 5.25
CA PRO A 170 17.60 -19.67 6.64
C PRO A 170 16.69 -18.52 7.10
N ALA A 171 16.34 -18.49 8.39
CA ALA A 171 15.46 -17.47 8.97
C ALA A 171 15.93 -16.02 8.71
N TYR A 172 17.25 -15.79 8.63
CA TYR A 172 17.82 -14.49 8.28
C TYR A 172 17.47 -14.07 6.83
N ASN A 173 17.56 -14.98 5.87
CA ASN A 173 17.20 -14.71 4.47
C ASN A 173 15.68 -14.53 4.33
N GLN A 174 14.89 -15.33 5.06
CA GLN A 174 13.44 -15.17 5.14
C GLN A 174 13.01 -13.77 5.62
N ASP A 175 13.77 -13.16 6.53
CA ASP A 175 13.52 -11.79 6.98
C ASP A 175 14.06 -10.75 5.99
N ARG A 176 15.27 -10.91 5.45
CA ARG A 176 15.83 -9.97 4.47
C ARG A 176 14.99 -9.91 3.18
N ASP A 177 14.56 -11.06 2.67
CA ASP A 177 14.02 -11.22 1.32
C ASP A 177 12.48 -11.27 1.28
N LYS A 178 11.81 -10.82 2.35
CA LYS A 178 10.34 -10.77 2.45
C LYS A 178 9.67 -10.17 1.21
N LEU A 179 10.19 -9.04 0.73
CA LEU A 179 9.65 -8.35 -0.44
C LEU A 179 9.86 -9.14 -1.74
N THR A 180 10.99 -9.85 -1.85
CA THR A 180 11.30 -10.70 -3.01
C THR A 180 10.27 -11.82 -3.16
N TYR A 181 9.95 -12.51 -2.06
CA TYR A 181 8.96 -13.59 -2.09
C TYR A 181 7.54 -13.09 -2.36
N ILE A 182 7.17 -11.90 -1.86
CA ILE A 182 5.89 -11.28 -2.22
C ILE A 182 5.83 -10.95 -3.72
N ARG A 183 6.91 -10.42 -4.30
CA ARG A 183 6.96 -10.15 -5.74
C ARG A 183 6.84 -11.43 -6.57
N LYS A 184 7.58 -12.48 -6.21
CA LYS A 184 7.46 -13.81 -6.85
C LYS A 184 6.03 -14.32 -6.79
N TYR A 185 5.37 -14.24 -5.62
CA TYR A 185 3.99 -14.65 -5.47
C TYR A 185 3.04 -13.83 -6.35
N ASN A 186 3.18 -12.50 -6.36
CA ASN A 186 2.38 -11.63 -7.20
C ASN A 186 2.57 -11.94 -8.68
N ASP A 187 3.81 -12.16 -9.14
CA ASP A 187 4.13 -12.50 -10.53
C ASP A 187 3.52 -13.84 -10.96
N ARG A 188 3.51 -14.84 -10.09
CA ARG A 188 2.90 -16.15 -10.34
C ARG A 188 1.37 -16.12 -10.35
N ASN A 189 0.77 -15.16 -9.62
CA ASN A 189 -0.68 -15.02 -9.46
C ASN A 189 -1.25 -13.82 -10.25
N LYS A 190 -0.53 -13.32 -11.26
CA LYS A 190 -1.10 -12.33 -12.20
C LYS A 190 -2.22 -13.00 -12.99
N LYS A 191 -3.39 -12.36 -13.05
CA LYS A 191 -4.41 -12.76 -14.01
C LYS A 191 -3.99 -12.26 -15.39
N GLN A 192 -3.85 -13.18 -16.34
CA GLN A 192 -3.80 -12.88 -17.78
C GLN A 192 -5.11 -12.23 -18.25
#